data_AF-A0A1Y5MU68-F1
#
_entry.id   AF-A0A1Y5MU68-F1
#
_cell.length_a   1.000
_cell.length_b   1.000
_cell.length_c   1.000
_cell.angle_alpha   90.00
_cell.angle_beta   90.00
_cell.angle_gamma   90.00
#
_symmetry.space_group_name_H-M   'P 1'
#
loop_
_entity.id
_entity.type
_entity.pdbx_description
1 polymer ?
#
loop_
_entity_poly.entity_id
_entity_poly.type
_entity_poly.pdbx_seq_one_letter_code
_entity_poly.pdbx_strand_id
1 'polypeptide(L)'
;MKSKFASIVRVKKQEMDKVEAKLAIARLNVRNFEENLVHLRARLEEFCLPKSGNIGELKENLEFIKIARQELNACKESLEIAKKEVSHYEHKYKNANLEYEKMKYLEKEEFKKEIKRIQKAEALALDEFAVMKFTTKSEL
;
A
#
# COMPACT_ATOMS: atom_id res chain seq x y z
N MET A 1 -24.15 16.71 -3.84
CA MET A 1 -24.72 16.01 -2.67
C MET A 1 -23.59 15.63 -1.72
N LYS A 2 -23.63 16.05 -0.45
CA LYS A 2 -22.63 15.62 0.55
C LYS A 2 -23.17 14.35 1.21
N SER A 3 -22.80 13.16 0.72
CA SER A 3 -23.17 11.89 1.38
C SER A 3 -22.40 11.75 2.70
N LYS A 4 -23.05 11.14 3.70
CA LYS A 4 -22.41 10.78 4.98
C LYS A 4 -21.23 9.81 4.79
N PHE A 5 -21.25 9.04 3.70
CA PHE A 5 -20.18 8.09 3.37
C PHE A 5 -18.99 8.74 2.67
N ALA A 6 -19.14 9.90 2.03
CA ALA A 6 -18.04 10.57 1.32
C ALA A 6 -16.88 10.94 2.26
N SER A 7 -17.19 11.35 3.49
CA SER A 7 -16.18 11.62 4.52
C SER A 7 -15.47 10.33 4.97
N ILE A 8 -16.21 9.25 5.14
CA ILE A 8 -15.69 7.93 5.57
C ILE A 8 -14.81 7.32 4.48
N VAL A 9 -15.26 7.34 3.22
CA VAL A 9 -14.50 6.88 2.05
C VAL A 9 -13.18 7.65 1.93
N ARG A 10 -13.21 8.98 2.13
CA ARG A 10 -12.00 9.81 2.13
C ARG A 10 -11.02 9.40 3.23
N VAL A 11 -11.50 9.17 4.46
CA VAL A 11 -10.65 8.73 5.57
C VAL A 11 -10.05 7.35 5.29
N LYS A 12 -10.86 6.41 4.76
CA LYS A 12 -10.38 5.07 4.40
C LYS A 12 -9.39 5.07 3.25
N LYS A 13 -9.55 5.97 2.28
CA LYS A 13 -8.55 6.20 1.25
C LYS A 13 -7.23 6.70 1.83
N GLN A 14 -7.27 7.71 2.70
CA GLN A 14 -6.06 8.20 3.38
C GLN A 14 -5.38 7.11 4.22
N GLU A 15 -6.15 6.24 4.87
CA GLU A 15 -5.61 5.10 5.62
C GLU A 15 -4.90 4.11 4.70
N MET A 16 -5.51 3.77 3.55
CA MET A 16 -4.91 2.93 2.51
C MET A 16 -3.62 3.56 1.96
N ASP A 17 -3.64 4.83 1.57
CA ASP A 17 -2.49 5.55 1.02
C ASP A 17 -1.31 5.56 2.01
N LYS A 18 -1.59 5.73 3.31
CA LYS A 18 -0.56 5.65 4.37
C LYS A 18 0.07 4.26 4.47
N VAL A 19 -0.71 3.20 4.33
CA VAL A 19 -0.21 1.82 4.36
C VAL A 19 0.60 1.54 3.10
N GLU A 20 0.16 2.03 1.95
CA GLU A 20 0.89 1.91 0.68
C GLU A 20 2.26 2.60 0.72
N ALA A 21 2.32 3.81 1.27
CA ALA A 21 3.60 4.52 1.46
C ALA A 21 4.56 3.73 2.36
N LYS A 22 4.05 3.13 3.45
CA LYS A 22 4.86 2.27 4.33
C LYS A 22 5.33 0.99 3.64
N LEU A 23 4.46 0.37 2.84
CA LEU A 23 4.80 -0.80 2.06
C LEU A 23 5.90 -0.49 1.02
N ALA A 24 5.85 0.67 0.38
CA ALA A 24 6.87 1.12 -0.55
C ALA A 24 8.24 1.28 0.14
N ILE A 25 8.26 1.89 1.32
CA ILE A 25 9.48 2.04 2.14
C ILE A 25 10.02 0.66 2.55
N ALA A 26 9.17 -0.25 3.01
CA ALA A 26 9.58 -1.60 3.39
C ALA A 26 10.20 -2.37 2.20
N ARG A 27 9.61 -2.23 1.00
CA ARG A 27 10.16 -2.82 -0.23
C ARG A 27 11.50 -2.21 -0.63
N LEU A 28 11.67 -0.90 -0.45
CA LEU A 28 12.95 -0.24 -0.69
C LEU A 28 14.02 -0.76 0.28
N ASN A 29 13.68 -0.91 1.56
CA ASN A 29 14.61 -1.44 2.55
C ASN A 29 15.09 -2.86 2.20
N VAL A 30 14.18 -3.73 1.74
CA VAL A 30 14.56 -5.08 1.26
C VAL A 30 15.59 -4.99 0.13
N ARG A 31 15.37 -4.14 -0.87
CA ARG A 31 16.32 -3.96 -1.97
C ARG A 31 17.68 -3.46 -1.50
N ASN A 32 17.70 -2.47 -0.60
CA ASN A 32 18.94 -1.96 -0.03
C ASN A 32 19.70 -3.06 0.73
N PHE A 33 19.01 -3.92 1.49
CA PHE A 33 19.64 -5.06 2.15
C PHE A 33 20.16 -6.11 1.16
N GLU A 34 19.44 -6.38 0.07
CA GLU A 34 19.89 -7.30 -0.99
C GLU A 34 21.15 -6.77 -1.68
N GLU A 35 21.18 -5.48 -2.04
CA GLU A 35 22.35 -4.81 -2.62
C GLU A 35 23.56 -4.86 -1.68
N ASN A 36 23.36 -4.51 -0.40
CA ASN A 36 24.41 -4.60 0.62
C ASN A 36 24.96 -6.02 0.76
N LEU A 37 24.10 -7.04 0.68
CA LEU A 37 24.50 -8.43 0.75
C LEU A 37 25.35 -8.83 -0.47
N VAL A 38 24.99 -8.36 -1.67
CA VAL A 38 25.79 -8.57 -2.88
C VAL A 38 27.17 -7.91 -2.76
N HIS A 39 27.24 -6.66 -2.29
CA HIS A 39 28.50 -5.96 -2.08
C HIS A 39 29.39 -6.65 -1.03
N LEU A 40 28.82 -7.10 0.09
CA LEU A 40 29.57 -7.83 1.12
C LEU A 40 30.08 -9.18 0.61
N ARG A 41 29.31 -9.87 -0.23
CA ARG A 41 29.76 -11.11 -0.89
C ARG A 41 30.91 -10.86 -1.85
N ALA A 42 30.79 -9.86 -2.72
CA ALA A 42 31.86 -9.50 -3.66
C ALA A 42 33.17 -9.15 -2.91
N ARG A 43 33.07 -8.36 -1.84
CA ARG A 43 34.22 -8.02 -0.99
C ARG A 43 34.88 -9.24 -0.34
N LEU A 44 34.10 -10.26 0.03
CA LEU A 44 34.62 -11.52 0.56
C LEU A 44 35.29 -12.39 -0.52
N GLU A 45 34.77 -12.38 -1.75
CA GLU A 45 35.34 -13.12 -2.89
C GLU A 45 36.64 -12.49 -3.41
N GLU A 46 36.75 -11.17 -3.37
CA GLU A 46 38.00 -10.45 -3.69
C GLU A 46 39.12 -10.73 -2.67
N PHE A 47 38.76 -11.14 -1.46
CA PHE A 47 39.73 -11.39 -0.40
C PHE A 47 40.50 -12.70 -0.65
N CYS A 48 41.74 -12.57 -1.12
CA CYS A 48 42.66 -13.68 -1.31
C CYS A 48 43.56 -13.87 -0.09
N LEU A 49 43.63 -15.10 0.45
CA LEU A 49 44.60 -15.43 1.50
C LEU A 49 46.04 -15.31 0.96
N PRO A 50 46.98 -14.76 1.76
CA PRO A 50 48.38 -14.70 1.36
C PRO A 50 48.95 -16.12 1.20
N LYS A 51 49.57 -16.41 0.06
CA LYS A 51 50.20 -17.73 -0.23
C LYS A 51 51.56 -17.91 0.46
N SER A 52 52.12 -16.82 0.97
CA SER A 52 53.38 -16.74 1.70
C SER A 52 53.37 -15.49 2.57
N GLY A 53 53.96 -15.53 3.77
CA GLY A 53 53.99 -14.37 4.67
C GLY A 53 54.22 -14.75 6.13
N ASN A 54 54.07 -13.77 7.02
CA ASN A 54 54.20 -13.98 8.46
C ASN A 54 52.93 -14.66 9.05
N ILE A 55 53.11 -15.53 10.03
CA ILE A 55 52.00 -16.19 10.76
C ILE A 55 51.07 -15.16 11.44
N GLY A 56 51.61 -14.03 11.88
CA GLY A 56 50.82 -12.92 12.43
C GLY A 56 49.81 -12.36 11.41
N GLU A 57 50.26 -12.06 10.20
CA GLU A 57 49.43 -11.55 9.10
C GLU A 57 48.36 -12.57 8.67
N LEU A 58 48.71 -13.86 8.68
CA LEU A 58 47.75 -14.93 8.40
C LEU A 58 46.63 -14.96 9.45
N LYS A 59 46.97 -14.83 10.74
CA LYS A 59 45.97 -14.83 11.83
C LYS A 59 45.04 -13.64 11.73
N GLU A 60 45.56 -12.45 11.46
CA GLU A 60 44.76 -11.23 11.25
C GLU A 60 43.78 -11.41 10.08
N ASN A 61 44.26 -11.90 8.95
CA ASN A 61 43.43 -12.16 7.76
C ASN A 61 42.31 -13.18 8.03
N LEU A 62 42.58 -14.23 8.82
CA LEU A 62 41.56 -15.20 9.22
C LEU A 62 40.49 -14.60 10.13
N GLU A 63 40.88 -13.73 11.08
CA GLU A 63 39.91 -13.00 11.91
C GLU A 63 39.08 -12.02 11.08
N PHE A 64 39.68 -11.33 10.09
CA PHE A 64 38.92 -10.48 9.16
C PHE A 64 37.87 -11.26 8.37
N ILE A 65 38.23 -12.42 7.80
CA ILE A 65 37.28 -13.29 7.10
C ILE A 65 36.14 -13.72 8.04
N LYS A 66 36.47 -14.05 9.29
CA LYS A 66 35.48 -14.46 10.29
C LYS A 66 34.51 -13.34 10.62
N ILE A 67 35.00 -12.12 10.84
CA ILE A 67 34.18 -10.92 11.08
C ILE A 67 33.29 -10.65 9.87
N ALA A 68 33.85 -10.64 8.65
CA ALA A 68 33.08 -10.40 7.43
C ALA A 68 31.99 -11.47 7.20
N ARG A 69 32.25 -12.74 7.55
CA ARG A 69 31.22 -13.80 7.54
C ARG A 69 30.12 -13.56 8.57
N GLN A 70 30.46 -13.08 9.75
CA GLN A 70 29.48 -12.71 10.79
C GLN A 70 28.61 -11.54 10.32
N GLU A 71 29.21 -10.51 9.74
CA GLU A 71 28.48 -9.37 9.16
C GLU A 71 27.53 -9.80 8.04
N LEU A 72 27.98 -10.71 7.17
CA LEU A 72 27.13 -11.27 6.11
C LEU A 72 25.94 -12.04 6.69
N ASN A 73 26.15 -12.82 7.75
CA ASN A 73 25.05 -13.53 8.42
C ASN A 73 24.06 -12.55 9.09
N ALA A 74 24.55 -11.51 9.78
CA ALA A 74 23.70 -10.47 10.35
C ALA A 74 22.90 -9.71 9.27
N CYS A 75 23.50 -9.46 8.11
CA CYS A 75 22.83 -8.85 6.97
C CYS A 75 21.72 -9.76 6.41
N LYS A 76 21.96 -11.07 6.31
CA LYS A 76 20.93 -12.06 5.94
C LYS A 76 19.76 -12.09 6.92
N GLU A 77 20.03 -12.07 8.22
CA GLU A 77 18.99 -12.03 9.25
C GLU A 77 18.15 -10.75 9.13
N SER A 78 18.81 -9.62 8.95
CA SER A 78 18.15 -8.32 8.73
C SER A 78 17.27 -8.34 7.48
N LEU A 79 17.74 -8.97 6.39
CA LEU A 79 16.96 -9.14 5.17
C LEU A 79 15.70 -9.99 5.40
N GLU A 80 15.81 -11.09 6.15
CA GLU A 80 14.65 -11.94 6.46
C GLU A 80 13.62 -11.20 7.35
N ILE A 81 14.07 -10.37 8.27
CA ILE A 81 13.19 -9.49 9.06
C ILE A 81 12.48 -8.48 8.15
N ALA A 82 13.21 -7.84 7.24
CA ALA A 82 12.66 -6.88 6.29
C ALA A 82 11.62 -7.53 5.34
N LYS A 83 11.86 -8.77 4.88
CA LYS A 83 10.87 -9.52 4.08
C LYS A 83 9.60 -9.82 4.86
N LYS A 84 9.71 -10.21 6.14
CA LYS A 84 8.54 -10.40 7.01
C LYS A 84 7.78 -9.10 7.23
N GLU A 85 8.48 -7.98 7.34
CA GLU A 85 7.86 -6.66 7.44
C GLU A 85 7.09 -6.28 6.16
N VAL A 86 7.62 -6.57 4.98
CA VAL A 86 6.90 -6.40 3.70
C VAL A 86 5.62 -7.24 3.71
N SER A 87 5.70 -8.52 4.05
CA SER A 87 4.54 -9.41 4.12
C SER A 87 3.46 -8.85 5.07
N HIS A 88 3.85 -8.35 6.24
CA HIS A 88 2.94 -7.70 7.19
C HIS A 88 2.24 -6.48 6.60
N TYR A 89 2.97 -5.60 5.91
CA TYR A 89 2.38 -4.43 5.27
C TYR A 89 1.50 -4.80 4.07
N GLU A 90 1.80 -5.86 3.33
CA GLU A 90 0.94 -6.36 2.26
C GLU A 90 -0.40 -6.86 2.80
N HIS A 91 -0.38 -7.60 3.90
CA HIS A 91 -1.60 -8.01 4.58
C HIS A 91 -2.41 -6.82 5.09
N LYS A 92 -1.75 -5.83 5.69
CA LYS A 92 -2.41 -4.57 6.12
C LYS A 92 -3.01 -3.81 4.94
N TYR A 93 -2.29 -3.72 3.82
CA TYR A 93 -2.76 -3.04 2.62
C TYR A 93 -4.00 -3.73 2.05
N LYS A 94 -3.97 -5.07 1.96
CA LYS A 94 -5.11 -5.86 1.50
C LYS A 94 -6.36 -5.61 2.34
N ASN A 95 -6.21 -5.56 3.67
CA ASN A 95 -7.33 -5.27 4.57
C ASN A 95 -7.84 -3.83 4.41
N ALA A 96 -6.94 -2.85 4.35
CA ALA A 96 -7.32 -1.44 4.16
C ALA A 96 -8.03 -1.21 2.81
N ASN A 97 -7.55 -1.83 1.74
CA ASN A 97 -8.16 -1.77 0.41
C ASN A 97 -9.57 -2.41 0.41
N LEU A 98 -9.73 -3.55 1.07
CA LEU A 98 -11.02 -4.21 1.19
C LEU A 98 -12.05 -3.34 1.93
N GLU A 99 -11.64 -2.67 3.02
CA GLU A 99 -12.50 -1.72 3.74
C GLU A 99 -12.84 -0.48 2.91
N TYR A 100 -11.88 0.04 2.15
CA TYR A 100 -12.12 1.16 1.23
C TYR A 100 -13.15 0.80 0.15
N GLU A 101 -13.01 -0.35 -0.51
CA GLU A 101 -13.93 -0.80 -1.54
C GLU A 101 -15.33 -1.09 -0.99
N LYS A 102 -15.45 -1.66 0.23
CA LYS A 102 -16.74 -1.80 0.92
C LYS A 102 -17.44 -0.46 1.11
N MET A 103 -16.73 0.56 1.60
CA MET A 103 -17.32 1.87 1.86
C MET A 103 -17.71 2.59 0.57
N LYS A 104 -16.88 2.46 -0.48
CA LYS A 104 -17.15 2.99 -1.81
C LYS A 104 -18.37 2.33 -2.46
N TYR A 105 -18.58 1.05 -2.21
CA TYR A 105 -19.77 0.34 -2.67
C TYR A 105 -21.04 0.89 -1.99
N LEU A 106 -21.03 1.07 -0.66
CA LEU A 106 -22.16 1.65 0.09
C LEU A 106 -22.49 3.07 -0.37
N GLU A 107 -21.47 3.89 -0.63
CA GLU A 107 -21.66 5.24 -1.16
C GLU A 107 -22.37 5.22 -2.54
N LYS A 108 -21.98 4.29 -3.43
CA LYS A 108 -22.65 4.12 -4.73
C LYS A 108 -24.11 3.69 -4.58
N GLU A 109 -24.43 2.83 -3.62
CA GLU A 109 -25.82 2.43 -3.37
C GLU A 109 -26.67 3.60 -2.86
N GLU A 110 -26.14 4.44 -1.97
CA GLU A 110 -26.83 5.66 -1.53
C GLU A 110 -27.10 6.60 -2.70
N PHE A 111 -26.09 6.86 -3.54
CA PHE A 111 -26.29 7.74 -4.71
C PHE A 111 -27.36 7.20 -5.65
N LYS A 112 -27.40 5.88 -5.89
CA LYS A 112 -28.48 5.27 -6.69
C LYS A 112 -29.86 5.48 -6.07
N LYS A 113 -30.00 5.36 -4.75
CA LYS A 113 -31.27 5.60 -4.04
C LYS A 113 -31.69 7.07 -4.14
N GLU A 114 -30.75 7.98 -4.00
CA GLU A 114 -31.01 9.41 -4.06
C GLU A 114 -31.40 9.86 -5.47
N ILE A 115 -30.70 9.39 -6.51
CA ILE A 115 -31.05 9.63 -7.92
C ILE A 115 -32.48 9.15 -8.21
N LYS A 116 -32.85 7.95 -7.73
CA LYS A 116 -34.21 7.43 -7.89
C LYS A 116 -35.26 8.27 -7.18
N ARG A 117 -34.95 8.85 -6.02
CA ARG A 117 -35.88 9.78 -5.33
C ARG A 117 -36.09 11.06 -6.12
N ILE A 118 -35.02 11.64 -6.65
CA ILE A 118 -35.10 12.86 -7.47
C ILE A 118 -35.90 12.61 -8.75
N GLN A 119 -35.63 11.51 -9.46
CA GLN A 119 -36.39 11.14 -10.67
C GLN A 119 -37.89 10.97 -10.39
N LYS A 120 -38.26 10.39 -9.24
CA LYS A 120 -39.67 10.27 -8.83
C LYS A 120 -40.29 11.63 -8.52
N ALA A 121 -39.57 12.51 -7.84
CA ALA A 121 -40.05 13.86 -7.52
C ALA A 121 -40.21 14.70 -8.79
N GLU A 122 -39.26 14.61 -9.74
CA GLU A 122 -39.33 15.27 -11.04
C GLU A 122 -40.51 14.77 -11.88
N ALA A 123 -40.74 13.44 -11.91
CA ALA A 123 -41.88 12.86 -12.61
C ALA A 123 -43.22 13.33 -12.01
N LEU A 124 -43.33 13.35 -10.67
CA LEU A 124 -44.54 13.82 -9.99
C LEU A 124 -44.81 15.31 -10.28
N ALA A 125 -43.77 16.13 -10.24
CA ALA A 125 -43.88 17.55 -10.58
C ALA A 125 -44.30 17.75 -12.05
N LEU A 126 -43.76 16.97 -12.98
CA LEU A 126 -44.15 16.98 -14.39
C LEU A 126 -45.62 16.60 -14.60
N ASP A 127 -46.11 15.58 -13.88
CA ASP A 127 -47.50 15.17 -13.91
C ASP A 127 -48.41 16.29 -13.35
N GLU A 128 -48.04 16.92 -12.23
CA GLU A 128 -48.76 18.07 -11.68
C GLU A 128 -48.81 19.25 -12.67
N PHE A 129 -47.68 19.57 -13.32
CA PHE A 129 -47.64 20.60 -14.37
C PHE A 129 -48.53 20.23 -15.56
N ALA A 130 -48.57 18.96 -15.96
CA ALA A 130 -49.42 18.50 -17.04
C ALA A 130 -50.91 18.65 -16.70
N VAL A 131 -51.31 18.30 -15.48
CA VAL A 131 -52.69 18.48 -15.00
C VAL A 131 -53.06 19.96 -14.97
N MET A 132 -52.23 20.83 -14.40
CA MET A 132 -52.48 22.27 -14.37
C MET A 132 -52.62 22.88 -15.78
N LYS A 133 -51.80 22.44 -16.73
CA LYS A 133 -51.86 22.91 -18.12
C LYS A 133 -53.09 22.38 -18.87
N PHE A 134 -53.58 21.20 -18.51
CA PHE A 134 -54.79 20.63 -19.09
C PHE A 134 -56.04 21.35 -18.57
N THR A 135 -56.14 21.59 -17.26
CA THR A 135 -57.28 22.28 -16.65
C THR A 135 -57.42 23.73 -17.12
N THR A 136 -56.30 24.45 -17.29
CA THR A 136 -56.30 25.80 -17.86
C THR A 136 -56.70 25.86 -19.34
N LYS A 137 -56.65 24.74 -20.06
CA LYS A 137 -57.10 24.63 -21.46
C LYS A 137 -58.57 24.25 -21.60
N SER A 138 -59.20 23.69 -20.57
CA SER A 138 -60.62 23.30 -20.58
C SER A 138 -61.57 24.40 -20.10
N GLU A 139 -61.05 25.50 -19.55
CA GLU A 139 -61.82 26.67 -19.10
C GLU A 139 -61.88 27.82 -20.14
N LEU A 140 -61.34 27.59 -21.34
CA LEU A 140 -61.44 28.45 -22.53
C LEU A 140 -62.34 27.78 -23.57
#